data_AF-A0A957YSN0-F1
#
_entry.id   AF-A0A957YSN0-F1
#
_cell.length_a   1.000
_cell.length_b   1.000
_cell.length_c   1.000
_cell.angle_alpha   90.00
_cell.angle_beta   90.00
_cell.angle_gamma   90.00
#
_symmetry.space_group_name_H-M   'P 1'
#
loop_
_entity.id
_entity.type
_entity.pdbx_description
1 polymer ?
#
loop_
_entity_poly.entity_id
_entity_poly.type
_entity_poly.pdbx_seq_one_letter_code
_entity_poly.pdbx_strand_id
1 'polypeptide(L)'
;MTSTQLDQPHTTLLFSHYERSRLLRLCTRLTGDPAAADDLVQETLITAWQRQDQLTDPSGLSAWLATIARNHYRHWVRSRSRRQKYIVAPETTYAPLTDDPTLAASWDLDATLDREEMVDLLDRAMGQLPTDTQTLLVSHYIDETPQAELAAAMGIKAGAVAGRLHRGKEMLRQLLVTKFRDDALTLGLIAAESAGWQTTRIWCTSCGERRLRGKFFANQDGQLLLQCECGANHGVNGPADLLQGRRGYRPAWTHAKQWQHTFLQAGLQTGTVNCPHCQQTIPLQITTEEPSVWTHCRGCGWRLHTDLLALAGSFPEKIRF
;
A
#
# COMPACT_ATOMS: atom_id res chain seq x y z
N MET A 1 43.57 -22.64 -3.17
CA MET A 1 42.47 -22.18 -4.05
C MET A 1 41.24 -22.08 -3.20
N THR A 2 40.99 -20.86 -2.74
CA THR A 2 40.03 -20.47 -1.69
C THR A 2 38.61 -20.55 -2.23
N SER A 3 37.86 -21.54 -1.74
CA SER A 3 36.40 -21.60 -1.83
C SER A 3 35.84 -20.35 -1.16
N THR A 4 35.26 -19.46 -1.96
CA THR A 4 34.81 -18.13 -1.55
C THR A 4 33.54 -18.24 -0.72
N GLN A 5 33.58 -17.64 0.47
CA GLN A 5 32.47 -17.44 1.40
C GLN A 5 31.30 -16.70 0.72
N LEU A 6 30.35 -17.43 0.13
CA LEU A 6 29.07 -16.88 -0.36
C LEU A 6 27.91 -17.06 0.62
N ASP A 7 28.17 -17.66 1.79
CA ASP A 7 27.17 -18.00 2.82
C ASP A 7 27.06 -16.94 3.93
N GLN A 8 27.11 -15.65 3.60
CA GLN A 8 26.81 -14.58 4.56
C GLN A 8 25.34 -14.12 4.39
N PRO A 9 24.53 -14.06 5.46
CA PRO A 9 23.09 -13.76 5.37
C PRO A 9 22.77 -12.36 4.82
N HIS A 10 23.72 -11.43 4.87
CA HIS A 10 23.55 -10.05 4.40
C HIS A 10 23.53 -9.91 2.86
N THR A 11 24.20 -10.83 2.14
CA THR A 11 24.33 -10.79 0.68
C THR A 11 22.98 -10.93 -0.03
N THR A 12 22.09 -11.78 0.48
CA THR A 12 20.75 -12.00 -0.09
C THR A 12 19.84 -10.77 0.05
N LEU A 13 19.99 -10.01 1.15
CA LEU A 13 19.21 -8.80 1.40
C LEU A 13 19.66 -7.61 0.54
N LEU A 14 20.98 -7.50 0.33
CA LEU A 14 21.62 -6.45 -0.49
C LEU A 14 21.10 -6.43 -1.93
N PHE A 15 20.84 -7.59 -2.52
CA PHE A 15 20.36 -7.71 -3.90
C PHE A 15 18.87 -8.01 -4.02
N SER A 16 18.11 -7.84 -2.93
CA SER A 16 16.66 -7.98 -3.01
C SER A 16 16.06 -6.98 -4.02
N HIS A 17 15.08 -7.44 -4.79
CA HIS A 17 14.36 -6.60 -5.74
C HIS A 17 13.77 -5.34 -5.06
N TYR A 18 13.33 -5.51 -3.81
CA TYR A 18 12.81 -4.44 -2.98
C TYR A 18 13.85 -3.33 -2.70
N GLU A 19 15.03 -3.67 -2.19
CA GLU A 19 16.06 -2.66 -1.86
C GLU A 19 16.61 -1.99 -3.12
N ARG A 20 16.80 -2.75 -4.22
CA ARG A 20 17.21 -2.18 -5.50
C ARG A 20 16.20 -1.16 -6.00
N SER A 21 14.90 -1.49 -5.98
CA SER A 21 13.83 -0.59 -6.42
C SER A 21 13.74 0.66 -5.54
N ARG A 22 13.91 0.52 -4.22
CA ARG A 22 13.96 1.65 -3.28
C ARG A 22 15.15 2.55 -3.55
N LEU A 23 16.34 1.97 -3.73
CA LEU A 23 17.57 2.69 -4.00
C LEU A 23 17.50 3.45 -5.33
N LEU A 24 16.93 2.84 -6.37
CA LEU A 24 16.70 3.49 -7.66
C LEU A 24 15.79 4.72 -7.52
N ARG A 25 14.69 4.62 -6.75
CA ARG A 25 13.83 5.78 -6.46
C ARG A 25 14.58 6.90 -5.73
N LEU A 26 15.39 6.56 -4.74
CA LEU A 26 16.23 7.53 -4.03
C LEU A 26 17.21 8.21 -4.99
N CYS A 27 17.98 7.44 -5.75
CA CYS A 27 18.97 7.96 -6.70
C CYS A 27 18.32 8.83 -7.78
N THR A 28 17.16 8.43 -8.32
CA THR A 28 16.40 9.22 -9.30
C THR A 28 16.00 10.58 -8.74
N ARG A 29 15.54 10.63 -7.48
CA ARG A 29 15.21 11.90 -6.81
C ARG A 29 16.44 12.78 -6.56
N LEU A 30 17.57 12.17 -6.19
CA LEU A 30 18.81 12.90 -5.96
C LEU A 30 19.39 13.49 -7.26
N THR A 31 19.42 12.71 -8.35
CA THR A 31 20.07 13.10 -9.61
C THR A 31 19.18 13.91 -10.53
N GLY A 32 17.87 13.65 -10.55
CA GLY A 32 16.96 14.15 -11.58
C GLY A 32 17.27 13.62 -12.99
N ASP A 33 18.12 12.59 -13.09
CA ASP A 33 18.64 12.02 -14.34
C ASP A 33 18.62 10.49 -14.20
N PRO A 34 17.76 9.78 -14.95
CA PRO A 34 17.60 8.33 -14.86
C PRO A 34 18.90 7.56 -15.11
N ALA A 35 19.70 7.99 -16.09
CA ALA A 35 20.95 7.31 -16.41
C ALA A 35 21.96 7.47 -15.27
N ALA A 36 22.08 8.70 -14.73
CA ALA A 36 22.90 8.93 -13.55
C ALA A 36 22.39 8.16 -12.32
N ALA A 37 21.07 7.98 -12.19
CA ALA A 37 20.49 7.24 -11.09
C ALA A 37 20.90 5.77 -11.12
N ASP A 38 20.82 5.13 -12.30
CA ASP A 38 21.26 3.74 -12.49
C ASP A 38 22.74 3.55 -12.18
N ASP A 39 23.59 4.48 -12.61
CA ASP A 39 25.03 4.47 -12.29
C ASP A 39 25.26 4.57 -10.77
N LEU A 40 24.59 5.51 -10.11
CA LEU A 40 24.68 5.67 -8.65
C LEU A 40 24.20 4.42 -7.90
N VAL A 41 23.14 3.76 -8.37
CA VAL A 41 22.65 2.50 -7.79
C VAL A 41 23.75 1.44 -7.90
N GLN A 42 24.36 1.28 -9.07
CA GLN A 42 25.43 0.30 -9.29
C GLN A 42 26.64 0.56 -8.38
N GLU A 43 27.15 1.79 -8.37
CA GLU A 43 28.28 2.18 -7.51
C GLU A 43 27.98 1.95 -6.02
N THR A 44 26.75 2.22 -5.61
CA THR A 44 26.27 1.99 -4.24
C THR A 44 26.28 0.51 -3.90
N LEU A 45 25.70 -0.35 -4.74
CA LEU A 45 25.63 -1.79 -4.50
C LEU A 45 27.02 -2.43 -4.52
N ILE A 46 27.92 -2.01 -5.41
CA ILE A 46 29.32 -2.48 -5.44
C ILE A 46 30.04 -2.10 -4.15
N THR A 47 29.90 -0.84 -3.72
CA THR A 47 30.53 -0.37 -2.47
C THR A 47 29.96 -1.07 -1.25
N ALA A 48 28.64 -1.31 -1.23
CA ALA A 48 27.97 -2.03 -0.17
C ALA A 48 28.43 -3.49 -0.11
N TRP A 49 28.58 -4.16 -1.24
CA TRP A 49 29.13 -5.52 -1.29
C TRP A 49 30.57 -5.59 -0.75
N GLN A 50 31.41 -4.61 -1.08
CA GLN A 50 32.78 -4.52 -0.58
C GLN A 50 32.89 -4.23 0.91
N ARG A 51 31.88 -3.57 1.50
CA ARG A 51 31.87 -3.10 2.89
C ARG A 51 30.80 -3.80 3.73
N GLN A 52 30.29 -4.94 3.27
CA GLN A 52 29.20 -5.65 3.92
C GLN A 52 29.53 -6.09 5.36
N ASP A 53 30.81 -6.26 5.66
CA ASP A 53 31.37 -6.52 7.00
C ASP A 53 31.11 -5.38 8.00
N GLN A 54 30.87 -4.16 7.51
CA GLN A 54 30.54 -2.99 8.34
C GLN A 54 29.06 -2.95 8.75
N LEU A 55 28.21 -3.77 8.13
CA LEU A 55 26.79 -3.87 8.46
C LEU A 55 26.61 -4.85 9.62
N THR A 56 26.69 -4.33 10.84
CA THR A 56 26.55 -5.15 12.06
C THR A 56 25.10 -5.51 12.40
N ASP A 57 24.13 -4.73 11.89
CA ASP A 57 22.70 -4.97 12.08
C ASP A 57 21.97 -4.93 10.72
N PRO A 58 21.40 -6.05 10.25
CA PRO A 58 20.59 -6.10 9.04
C PRO A 58 19.42 -5.10 9.02
N SER A 59 18.87 -4.72 10.18
CA SER A 59 17.76 -3.77 10.27
C SER A 59 18.14 -2.36 9.79
N GLY A 60 19.45 -2.05 9.81
CA GLY A 60 20.01 -0.79 9.35
C GLY A 60 20.39 -0.75 7.87
N LEU A 61 20.18 -1.84 7.11
CA LEU A 61 20.62 -1.97 5.71
C LEU A 61 20.16 -0.79 4.85
N SER A 62 18.86 -0.47 4.91
CA SER A 62 18.24 0.56 4.09
C SER A 62 18.87 1.94 4.33
N ALA A 63 19.15 2.29 5.60
CA ALA A 63 19.78 3.56 5.98
C ALA A 63 21.28 3.60 5.64
N TRP A 64 21.95 2.46 5.75
CA TRP A 64 23.35 2.30 5.38
C TRP A 64 23.56 2.47 3.87
N LEU A 65 22.72 1.82 3.04
CA LEU A 65 22.71 1.99 1.58
C LEU A 65 22.45 3.44 1.18
N ALA A 66 21.48 4.11 1.82
CA ALA A 66 21.18 5.52 1.55
C ALA A 66 22.39 6.44 1.87
N THR A 67 23.17 6.09 2.89
CA THR A 67 24.40 6.81 3.26
C THR A 67 25.48 6.64 2.19
N ILE A 68 25.70 5.43 1.69
CA ILE A 68 26.63 5.15 0.59
C ILE A 68 26.18 5.91 -0.68
N ALA A 69 24.91 5.82 -1.03
CA ALA A 69 24.33 6.48 -2.21
C ALA A 69 24.50 8.00 -2.18
N ARG A 70 24.24 8.64 -1.04
CA ARG A 70 24.46 10.09 -0.88
C ARG A 70 25.92 10.49 -0.99
N ASN A 71 26.84 9.64 -0.54
CA ASN A 71 28.27 9.90 -0.72
C ASN A 71 28.64 9.87 -2.20
N HIS A 72 28.21 8.84 -2.95
CA HIS A 72 28.38 8.78 -4.41
C HIS A 72 27.74 9.96 -5.12
N TYR A 73 26.51 10.33 -4.74
CA TYR A 73 25.84 11.53 -5.24
C TYR A 73 26.65 12.81 -5.03
N ARG A 74 27.23 13.03 -3.84
CA ARG A 74 28.11 14.19 -3.58
C ARG A 74 29.34 14.19 -4.48
N HIS A 75 29.91 13.03 -4.79
CA HIS A 75 31.02 12.91 -5.74
C HIS A 75 30.58 13.23 -7.18
N TRP A 76 29.41 12.72 -7.59
CA TRP A 76 28.79 12.99 -8.88
C TRP A 76 28.45 14.47 -9.08
N VAL A 77 27.83 15.15 -8.10
CA VAL A 77 27.55 16.60 -8.17
C VAL A 77 28.85 17.39 -8.34
N ARG A 78 29.87 17.09 -7.53
CA ARG A 78 31.17 17.79 -7.61
C ARG A 78 31.86 17.57 -8.96
N SER A 79 31.74 16.38 -9.56
CA SER A 79 32.32 16.10 -10.88
C SER A 79 31.55 16.81 -12.00
N ARG A 80 30.21 16.88 -11.91
CA ARG A 80 29.35 17.59 -12.85
C ARG A 80 29.54 19.09 -12.80
N SER A 81 29.61 19.70 -11.62
CA SER A 81 29.89 21.14 -11.47
C SER A 81 31.28 21.53 -12.02
N ARG A 82 32.28 20.64 -11.93
CA ARG A 82 33.58 20.85 -12.59
C ARG A 82 33.48 20.76 -14.12
N ARG A 83 32.65 19.88 -14.66
CA ARG A 83 32.42 19.73 -16.12
C ARG A 83 31.56 20.86 -16.71
N GLN A 84 30.55 21.35 -15.97
CA GLN A 84 29.71 22.48 -16.39
C GLN A 84 30.43 23.82 -16.44
N LYS A 85 31.57 23.98 -15.73
CA LYS A 85 32.45 25.15 -15.93
C LYS A 85 33.05 25.25 -17.35
N TYR A 86 32.92 24.21 -18.17
CA TYR A 86 33.45 24.16 -19.53
C TYR A 86 32.37 24.14 -20.63
N ILE A 87 31.07 24.03 -20.31
CA ILE A 87 29.99 23.94 -21.31
C ILE A 87 28.73 24.64 -20.78
N VAL A 88 28.28 25.68 -21.51
CA VAL A 88 27.00 26.38 -21.30
C VAL A 88 25.85 25.42 -21.61
N ALA A 89 24.90 25.27 -20.69
CA ALA A 89 23.81 24.29 -20.74
C ALA A 89 22.47 24.91 -21.20
N PRO A 90 21.55 24.12 -21.78
CA PRO A 90 20.12 24.40 -21.72
C PRO A 90 19.41 23.60 -20.61
N GLU A 91 18.25 24.15 -20.21
CA GLU A 91 17.37 23.77 -19.09
C GLU A 91 16.92 22.31 -19.04
N THR A 92 16.86 21.77 -17.82
CA THR A 92 16.25 20.46 -17.51
C THR A 92 14.77 20.62 -17.19
N THR A 93 13.93 20.03 -18.04
CA THR A 93 12.50 19.78 -17.80
C THR A 93 12.35 18.54 -16.93
N TYR A 94 11.52 18.62 -15.88
CA TYR A 94 11.15 17.47 -15.06
C TYR A 94 10.41 16.43 -15.91
N ALA A 95 11.01 15.24 -16.08
CA ALA A 95 10.33 14.11 -16.70
C ALA A 95 9.48 13.38 -15.64
N PRO A 96 8.24 12.98 -15.96
CA PRO A 96 7.44 12.15 -15.09
C PRO A 96 8.12 10.79 -14.87
N LEU A 97 8.00 10.27 -13.65
CA LEU A 97 8.49 8.95 -13.24
C LEU A 97 7.92 7.90 -14.21
N THR A 98 8.79 7.25 -14.97
CA THR A 98 8.40 6.10 -15.80
C THR A 98 8.17 4.90 -14.89
N ASP A 99 6.92 4.42 -14.89
CA ASP A 99 6.56 3.13 -14.30
C ASP A 99 7.37 2.01 -14.96
N ASP A 100 8.08 1.24 -14.13
CA ASP A 100 8.75 0.01 -14.55
C ASP A 100 7.68 -1.07 -14.82
N PRO A 101 7.52 -1.57 -16.07
CA PRO A 101 6.45 -2.51 -16.44
C PRO A 101 6.69 -3.96 -15.97
N THR A 102 7.70 -4.25 -15.14
CA THR A 102 8.06 -5.63 -14.77
C THR A 102 7.25 -6.24 -13.62
N LEU A 103 6.18 -5.58 -13.15
CA LEU A 103 5.17 -6.12 -12.22
C LEU A 103 4.06 -6.93 -12.92
N ALA A 104 4.31 -7.44 -14.12
CA ALA A 104 3.40 -8.32 -14.84
C ALA A 104 3.44 -9.76 -14.31
N ALA A 105 2.84 -9.98 -13.15
CA ALA A 105 2.41 -11.31 -12.69
C ALA A 105 0.99 -11.21 -12.09
N SER A 106 0.02 -10.89 -12.95
CA SER A 106 -1.46 -11.07 -12.87
C SER A 106 -2.24 -10.93 -11.55
N TRP A 107 -1.66 -10.51 -10.44
CA TRP A 107 -2.33 -10.42 -9.14
C TRP A 107 -2.20 -8.99 -8.63
N ASP A 108 -3.36 -8.36 -8.44
CA ASP A 108 -3.60 -7.18 -7.60
C ASP A 108 -3.69 -5.79 -8.29
N LEU A 109 -4.52 -5.70 -9.34
CA LEU A 109 -5.03 -4.41 -9.84
C LEU A 109 -5.68 -3.60 -8.71
N ASP A 110 -6.41 -4.25 -7.81
CA ASP A 110 -7.03 -3.61 -6.64
C ASP A 110 -5.97 -3.07 -5.66
N ALA A 111 -4.91 -3.81 -5.33
CA ALA A 111 -3.83 -3.23 -4.51
C ALA A 111 -3.05 -2.13 -5.23
N THR A 112 -2.98 -2.15 -6.56
CA THR A 112 -2.34 -1.08 -7.34
C THR A 112 -3.20 0.20 -7.28
N LEU A 113 -4.50 0.10 -7.51
CA LEU A 113 -5.46 1.21 -7.38
C LEU A 113 -5.53 1.73 -5.94
N ASP A 114 -5.53 0.84 -4.95
CA ASP A 114 -5.50 1.24 -3.54
C ASP A 114 -4.22 1.97 -3.18
N ARG A 115 -3.09 1.59 -3.79
CA ARG A 115 -1.82 2.28 -3.62
C ARG A 115 -1.83 3.67 -4.26
N GLU A 116 -2.40 3.83 -5.45
CA GLU A 116 -2.56 5.13 -6.11
C GLU A 116 -3.48 6.06 -5.32
N GLU A 117 -4.64 5.58 -4.88
CA GLU A 117 -5.55 6.34 -4.02
C GLU A 117 -4.90 6.71 -2.68
N MET A 118 -4.07 5.82 -2.13
CA MET A 118 -3.29 6.10 -0.93
C MET A 118 -2.28 7.22 -1.14
N VAL A 119 -1.57 7.21 -2.28
CA VAL A 119 -0.60 8.25 -2.63
C VAL A 119 -1.32 9.58 -2.81
N ASP A 120 -2.41 9.62 -3.57
CA ASP A 120 -3.22 10.84 -3.75
C ASP A 120 -3.73 11.39 -2.41
N LEU A 121 -4.25 10.53 -1.54
CA LEU A 121 -4.69 10.93 -0.20
C LEU A 121 -3.54 11.54 0.61
N LEU A 122 -2.38 10.88 0.63
CA LEU A 122 -1.22 11.37 1.38
C LEU A 122 -0.71 12.68 0.79
N ASP A 123 -0.69 12.85 -0.53
CA ASP A 123 -0.28 14.10 -1.19
C ASP A 123 -1.25 15.25 -0.86
N ARG A 124 -2.56 15.02 -0.95
CA ARG A 124 -3.57 16.00 -0.54
C ARG A 124 -3.44 16.38 0.93
N ALA A 125 -3.17 15.42 1.82
CA ALA A 125 -2.99 15.65 3.25
C ALA A 125 -1.67 16.39 3.56
N MET A 126 -0.57 16.01 2.90
CA MET A 126 0.72 16.69 2.98
C MET A 126 0.63 18.14 2.52
N GLY A 127 -0.18 18.43 1.49
CA GLY A 127 -0.45 19.78 1.01
C GLY A 127 -1.25 20.66 1.99
N GLN A 128 -1.79 20.11 3.09
CA GLN A 128 -2.41 20.90 4.16
C GLN A 128 -1.44 21.27 5.28
N LEU A 129 -0.24 20.72 5.29
CA LEU A 129 0.77 21.04 6.30
C LEU A 129 1.45 22.38 6.00
N PRO A 130 1.95 23.10 7.01
CA PRO A 130 2.82 24.24 6.79
C PRO A 130 4.03 23.82 5.94
N THR A 131 4.45 24.67 5.00
CA THR A 131 5.52 24.38 4.03
C THR A 131 6.78 23.82 4.70
N ASP A 132 7.26 24.46 5.78
CA ASP A 132 8.44 23.98 6.52
C ASP A 132 8.29 22.57 7.09
N THR A 133 7.07 22.21 7.51
CA THR A 133 6.77 20.88 8.05
C THR A 133 6.69 19.86 6.93
N GLN A 134 6.06 20.22 5.81
CA GLN A 134 6.01 19.40 4.61
C GLN A 134 7.42 19.10 4.08
N THR A 135 8.24 20.14 3.87
CA THR A 135 9.63 20.00 3.41
C THR A 135 10.43 19.13 4.36
N LEU A 136 10.32 19.34 5.68
CA LEU A 136 11.02 18.52 6.66
C LEU A 136 10.64 17.04 6.56
N LEU A 137 9.35 16.73 6.45
CA LEU A 137 8.86 15.35 6.33
C LEU A 137 9.30 14.71 5.01
N VAL A 138 9.19 15.42 3.89
CA VAL A 138 9.65 14.95 2.58
C VAL A 138 11.15 14.68 2.61
N SER A 139 11.95 15.65 3.05
CA SER A 139 13.41 15.48 3.09
C SER A 139 13.84 14.32 3.99
N HIS A 140 13.14 14.07 5.10
CA HIS A 140 13.49 12.96 5.98
C HIS A 140 12.98 11.59 5.51
N TYR A 141 11.72 11.48 5.05
CA TYR A 141 11.09 10.18 4.76
C TYR A 141 11.16 9.78 3.28
N ILE A 142 11.28 10.75 2.38
CA ILE A 142 11.28 10.54 0.93
C ILE A 142 12.70 10.65 0.37
N ASP A 143 13.43 11.70 0.75
CA ASP A 143 14.83 11.89 0.37
C ASP A 143 15.80 11.20 1.35
N GLU A 144 15.24 10.62 2.41
CA GLU A 144 15.93 9.85 3.43
C GLU A 144 17.06 10.60 4.13
N THR A 145 16.98 11.94 4.15
CA THR A 145 18.01 12.82 4.67
C THR A 145 18.23 12.58 6.16
N PRO A 146 19.48 12.37 6.61
CA PRO A 146 19.77 12.17 8.02
C PRO A 146 19.39 13.38 8.86
N GLN A 147 18.89 13.15 10.08
CA GLN A 147 18.47 14.23 10.97
C GLN A 147 19.61 15.23 11.28
N ALA A 148 20.87 14.78 11.31
CA ALA A 148 22.02 15.66 11.49
C ALA A 148 22.21 16.65 10.31
N GLU A 149 21.96 16.19 9.08
CA GLU A 149 22.05 17.05 7.88
C GLU A 149 20.88 18.02 7.82
N LEU A 150 19.68 17.56 8.18
CA LEU A 150 18.50 18.43 8.32
C LEU A 150 18.72 19.51 9.40
N ALA A 151 19.32 19.14 10.53
CA ALA A 151 19.64 20.06 11.61
C ALA A 151 20.58 21.18 11.13
N ALA A 152 21.64 20.80 10.39
CA ALA A 152 22.59 21.74 9.82
C ALA A 152 21.94 22.65 8.76
N ALA A 153 21.14 22.07 7.86
CA ALA A 153 20.44 22.83 6.80
C ALA A 153 19.43 23.83 7.37
N MET A 154 18.76 23.50 8.47
CA MET A 154 17.75 24.34 9.12
C MET A 154 18.31 25.26 10.20
N GLY A 155 19.60 25.17 10.54
CA GLY A 155 20.22 25.96 11.62
C GLY A 155 19.69 25.64 13.02
N ILE A 156 19.27 24.40 13.29
CA ILE A 156 18.71 23.97 14.58
C ILE A 156 19.53 22.83 15.20
N LYS A 157 19.33 22.59 16.51
CA LYS A 157 19.94 21.43 17.19
C LYS A 157 19.37 20.11 16.66
N ALA A 158 20.20 19.07 16.55
CA ALA A 158 19.76 17.74 16.10
C ALA A 158 18.55 17.21 16.90
N GLY A 159 18.55 17.37 18.23
CA GLY A 159 17.40 16.99 19.07
C GLY A 159 16.09 17.72 18.77
N ALA A 160 16.17 18.92 18.17
CA ALA A 160 14.97 19.67 17.77
C ALA A 160 14.33 19.14 16.48
N VAL A 161 15.11 18.50 15.60
CA VAL A 161 14.61 17.88 14.36
C VAL A 161 13.63 16.75 14.69
N ALA A 162 14.01 15.86 15.62
CA ALA A 162 13.14 14.76 16.05
C ALA A 162 11.78 15.26 16.57
N GLY A 163 11.79 16.32 17.39
CA GLY A 163 10.56 16.94 17.89
C GLY A 163 9.71 17.58 16.78
N ARG A 164 10.34 18.21 15.78
CA ARG A 164 9.62 18.77 14.61
C ARG A 164 9.02 17.68 13.73
N LEU A 165 9.76 16.60 13.45
CA LEU A 165 9.28 15.43 12.72
C LEU A 165 8.09 14.77 13.43
N HIS A 166 8.18 14.63 14.74
CA HIS A 166 7.09 14.09 15.54
C HIS A 166 5.83 14.95 15.43
N ARG A 167 5.95 16.28 15.63
CA ARG A 167 4.83 17.21 15.47
C ARG A 167 4.25 17.18 14.07
N GLY A 168 5.08 17.15 13.03
CA GLY A 168 4.61 17.06 11.64
C GLY A 168 3.80 15.79 11.36
N LYS A 169 4.26 14.64 11.86
CA LYS A 169 3.49 13.39 11.77
C LYS A 169 2.17 13.46 12.54
N GLU A 170 2.15 14.11 13.69
CA GLU A 170 0.92 14.28 14.47
C GLU A 170 -0.08 15.17 13.74
N MET A 171 0.37 16.27 13.11
CA MET A 171 -0.48 17.10 12.26
C MET A 171 -1.06 16.30 11.08
N LEU A 172 -0.22 15.50 10.42
CA LEU A 172 -0.67 14.62 9.34
C LEU A 172 -1.71 13.60 9.84
N ARG A 173 -1.47 12.99 11.00
CA ARG A 173 -2.42 12.06 11.64
C ARG A 173 -3.75 12.74 11.93
N GLN A 174 -3.71 13.96 12.48
CA GLN A 174 -4.91 14.75 12.78
C GLN A 174 -5.72 15.05 11.52
N LEU A 175 -5.06 15.41 10.41
CA LEU A 175 -5.72 15.62 9.12
C LEU A 175 -6.41 14.35 8.62
N LEU A 176 -5.75 13.19 8.76
CA LEU A 176 -6.31 11.90 8.35
C LEU A 176 -7.53 11.47 9.18
N VAL A 177 -7.60 11.82 10.47
CA VAL A 177 -8.77 11.48 11.32
C VAL A 177 -9.89 12.53 11.27
N THR A 178 -9.63 13.71 10.72
CA THR A 178 -10.61 14.81 10.62
C THR A 178 -11.02 15.07 9.18
N LYS A 179 -10.24 15.86 8.45
CA LYS A 179 -10.55 16.32 7.09
C LYS A 179 -10.62 15.19 6.06
N PHE A 180 -9.77 14.18 6.21
CA PHE A 180 -9.68 13.05 5.28
C PHE A 180 -10.15 11.72 5.89
N ARG A 181 -11.00 11.80 6.92
CA ARG A 181 -11.45 10.63 7.71
C ARG A 181 -12.00 9.50 6.84
N ASP A 182 -12.90 9.82 5.91
CA ASP A 182 -13.59 8.79 5.11
C ASP A 182 -12.65 8.10 4.12
N ASP A 183 -11.71 8.85 3.53
CA ASP A 183 -10.68 8.31 2.63
C ASP A 183 -9.74 7.38 3.43
N ALA A 184 -9.26 7.85 4.58
CA ALA A 184 -8.36 7.13 5.46
C ALA A 184 -9.00 5.85 6.06
N LEU A 185 -10.29 5.89 6.40
CA LEU A 185 -11.06 4.72 6.83
C LEU A 185 -11.25 3.71 5.71
N THR A 186 -11.53 4.20 4.50
CA THR A 186 -11.77 3.32 3.35
C THR A 186 -10.51 2.52 3.01
N LEU A 187 -9.35 3.18 3.01
CA LEU A 187 -8.05 2.58 2.70
C LEU A 187 -7.41 1.86 3.91
N GLY A 188 -7.97 1.98 5.11
CA GLY A 188 -7.48 1.30 6.31
C GLY A 188 -6.25 1.95 6.97
N LEU A 189 -6.00 3.23 6.70
CA LEU A 189 -5.01 4.03 7.44
C LEU A 189 -5.45 4.31 8.88
N ILE A 190 -6.75 4.34 9.11
CA ILE A 190 -7.36 4.44 10.44
C ILE A 190 -8.38 3.32 10.60
N ALA A 191 -8.53 2.83 11.83
CA ALA A 191 -9.42 1.71 12.11
C ALA A 191 -10.88 2.17 12.10
N ALA A 192 -11.73 1.38 11.46
CA ALA A 192 -13.16 1.56 11.57
C ALA A 192 -13.64 1.37 13.02
N GLU A 193 -14.65 2.14 13.41
CA GLU A 193 -15.29 1.98 14.71
C GLU A 193 -16.29 0.83 14.60
N SER A 194 -16.27 -0.05 15.60
CA SER A 194 -17.05 -1.26 15.59
C SER A 194 -18.52 -1.08 16.00
N ALA A 195 -18.92 0.14 16.39
CA ALA A 195 -20.22 0.42 16.99
C ALA A 195 -21.25 1.08 16.04
N GLY A 196 -20.89 1.45 14.80
CA GLY A 196 -21.76 2.29 13.96
C GLY A 196 -21.58 2.16 12.45
N TRP A 197 -22.55 2.71 11.72
CA TRP A 197 -22.48 2.90 10.27
C TRP A 197 -21.59 4.10 9.94
N GLN A 198 -20.52 3.87 9.18
CA GLN A 198 -19.57 4.89 8.77
C GLN A 198 -19.63 5.11 7.25
N THR A 199 -19.37 6.34 6.81
CA THR A 199 -19.26 6.66 5.39
C THR A 199 -17.99 6.05 4.82
N THR A 200 -18.08 5.48 3.62
CA THR A 200 -16.92 4.97 2.89
C THR A 200 -16.79 5.70 1.55
N ARG A 201 -15.64 5.55 0.89
CA ARG A 201 -15.43 5.92 -0.50
C ARG A 201 -15.62 4.74 -1.45
N ILE A 202 -16.27 3.67 -1.03
CA ILE A 202 -16.57 2.56 -1.94
C ILE A 202 -17.82 2.93 -2.75
N TRP A 203 -17.75 2.85 -4.08
CA TRP A 203 -18.93 3.00 -4.93
C TRP A 203 -19.81 1.76 -4.87
N CYS A 204 -21.13 1.96 -4.86
CA CYS A 204 -22.08 0.86 -4.94
C CYS A 204 -22.01 0.20 -6.32
N THR A 205 -21.75 -1.11 -6.36
CA THR A 205 -21.69 -1.86 -7.62
C THR A 205 -23.07 -2.13 -8.23
N SER A 206 -24.15 -1.98 -7.47
CA SER A 206 -25.51 -2.16 -7.98
C SER A 206 -26.06 -0.91 -8.69
N CYS A 207 -25.84 0.28 -8.14
CA CYS A 207 -26.35 1.52 -8.74
C CYS A 207 -25.28 2.40 -9.39
N GLY A 208 -24.00 2.28 -9.03
CA GLY A 208 -22.92 3.14 -9.53
C GLY A 208 -22.97 4.62 -9.11
N GLU A 209 -24.08 5.08 -8.54
CA GLU A 209 -24.35 6.51 -8.30
C GLU A 209 -24.07 6.98 -6.87
N ARG A 210 -23.94 6.06 -5.91
CA ARG A 210 -23.84 6.38 -4.48
C ARG A 210 -22.69 5.63 -3.81
N ARG A 211 -22.14 6.22 -2.76
CA ARG A 211 -21.14 5.56 -1.92
C ARG A 211 -21.81 4.62 -0.91
N LEU A 212 -21.12 3.55 -0.58
CA LEU A 212 -21.55 2.60 0.44
C LEU A 212 -21.30 3.16 1.84
N ARG A 213 -22.19 2.85 2.75
CA ARG A 213 -21.96 2.97 4.19
C ARG A 213 -21.55 1.62 4.72
N GLY A 214 -20.56 1.59 5.59
CA GLY A 214 -20.01 0.35 6.13
C GLY A 214 -20.18 0.22 7.62
N LYS A 215 -20.24 -1.01 8.12
CA LYS A 215 -20.23 -1.32 9.57
C LYS A 215 -19.42 -2.59 9.83
N PHE A 216 -18.40 -2.46 10.68
CA PHE A 216 -17.66 -3.59 11.24
C PHE A 216 -18.37 -4.09 12.50
N PHE A 217 -18.23 -5.38 12.79
CA PHE A 217 -18.77 -6.00 14.00
C PHE A 217 -17.64 -6.32 14.98
N ALA A 218 -17.64 -5.65 16.14
CA ALA A 218 -16.58 -5.72 17.14
C ALA A 218 -16.19 -7.13 17.60
N ASN A 219 -17.16 -8.04 17.60
CA ASN A 219 -17.06 -9.36 18.23
C ASN A 219 -17.06 -10.51 17.21
N GLN A 220 -16.97 -10.22 15.91
CA GLN A 220 -17.09 -11.21 14.83
C GLN A 220 -16.17 -10.80 13.67
N ASP A 221 -14.90 -11.24 13.70
CA ASP A 221 -13.84 -10.95 12.71
C ASP A 221 -14.07 -11.66 11.35
N GLY A 222 -15.32 -11.61 10.89
CA GLY A 222 -15.79 -12.17 9.64
C GLY A 222 -17.12 -11.59 9.13
N GLN A 223 -17.63 -10.56 9.80
CA GLN A 223 -18.83 -9.85 9.37
C GLN A 223 -18.49 -8.40 9.02
N LEU A 224 -18.78 -8.06 7.77
CA LEU A 224 -18.71 -6.71 7.25
C LEU A 224 -20.04 -6.41 6.56
N LEU A 225 -20.76 -5.38 7.01
CA LEU A 225 -21.92 -4.89 6.30
C LEU A 225 -21.57 -3.66 5.47
N LEU A 226 -22.03 -3.66 4.23
CA LEU A 226 -21.97 -2.52 3.33
C LEU A 226 -23.34 -2.29 2.73
N GLN A 227 -23.92 -1.12 2.93
CA GLN A 227 -25.26 -0.78 2.49
C GLN A 227 -25.25 0.47 1.62
N CYS A 228 -26.08 0.47 0.59
CA CYS A 228 -26.37 1.63 -0.22
C CYS A 228 -27.79 2.15 0.05
N GLU A 229 -28.00 3.46 -0.11
CA GLU A 229 -29.33 4.08 -0.04
C GLU A 229 -30.25 3.65 -1.21
N CYS A 230 -29.71 3.06 -2.28
CA CYS A 230 -30.54 2.44 -3.32
C CYS A 230 -31.23 1.15 -2.84
N GLY A 231 -30.95 0.68 -1.62
CA GLY A 231 -31.48 -0.56 -1.05
C GLY A 231 -30.55 -1.77 -1.20
N ALA A 232 -29.49 -1.66 -2.01
CA ALA A 232 -28.53 -2.75 -2.18
C ALA A 232 -27.74 -3.04 -0.90
N ASN A 233 -27.52 -4.32 -0.61
CA ASN A 233 -26.71 -4.81 0.50
C ASN A 233 -25.56 -5.66 -0.03
N HIS A 234 -24.33 -5.24 0.24
CA HIS A 234 -23.09 -5.86 -0.23
C HIS A 234 -22.30 -6.51 0.90
N GLY A 235 -22.91 -6.69 2.07
CA GLY A 235 -22.25 -7.28 3.23
C GLY A 235 -21.87 -8.75 3.03
N VAL A 236 -20.88 -9.19 3.80
CA VAL A 236 -20.47 -10.59 3.92
C VAL A 236 -20.72 -11.10 5.33
N ASN A 237 -21.05 -12.39 5.44
CA ASN A 237 -21.12 -13.10 6.70
C ASN A 237 -20.31 -14.40 6.56
N GLY A 238 -19.01 -14.34 6.81
CA GLY A 238 -18.07 -15.45 6.62
C GLY A 238 -17.72 -16.23 7.88
N PRO A 239 -16.65 -17.05 7.84
CA PRO A 239 -16.02 -17.63 9.03
C PRO A 239 -15.48 -16.54 9.96
N ALA A 240 -15.27 -16.88 11.23
CA ALA A 240 -14.94 -15.92 12.29
C ALA A 240 -13.62 -15.16 12.10
N ASP A 241 -12.73 -15.63 11.23
CA ASP A 241 -11.42 -15.06 10.90
C ASP A 241 -11.36 -14.53 9.46
N LEU A 242 -12.51 -14.47 8.76
CA LEU A 242 -12.58 -14.08 7.35
C LEU A 242 -11.84 -12.77 7.08
N LEU A 243 -11.95 -11.76 7.94
CA LEU A 243 -11.36 -10.46 7.64
C LEU A 243 -9.88 -10.37 8.03
N GLN A 244 -9.32 -11.36 8.73
CA GLN A 244 -7.91 -11.46 9.11
C GLN A 244 -7.36 -10.16 9.74
N GLY A 245 -8.15 -9.50 10.59
CA GLY A 245 -7.74 -8.25 11.25
C GLY A 245 -7.63 -7.02 10.34
N ARG A 246 -8.13 -7.07 9.09
CA ARG A 246 -8.19 -5.89 8.19
C ARG A 246 -9.11 -4.83 8.78
N ARG A 247 -8.60 -3.59 8.88
CA ARG A 247 -9.26 -2.49 9.61
C ARG A 247 -9.95 -1.46 8.72
N GLY A 248 -9.67 -1.48 7.42
CA GLY A 248 -10.26 -0.59 6.42
C GLY A 248 -11.37 -1.25 5.65
N TYR A 249 -12.37 -0.46 5.24
CA TYR A 249 -13.54 -0.99 4.54
C TYR A 249 -13.20 -1.62 3.20
N ARG A 250 -12.35 -0.99 2.39
CA ARG A 250 -12.00 -1.51 1.08
C ARG A 250 -11.15 -2.78 1.14
N PRO A 251 -10.01 -2.83 1.88
CA PRO A 251 -9.24 -4.07 1.96
C PRO A 251 -10.05 -5.21 2.60
N ALA A 252 -10.93 -4.91 3.57
CA ALA A 252 -11.85 -5.91 4.13
C ALA A 252 -12.88 -6.39 3.10
N TRP A 253 -13.44 -5.48 2.31
CA TRP A 253 -14.40 -5.80 1.25
C TRP A 253 -13.76 -6.61 0.12
N THR A 254 -12.64 -6.17 -0.44
CA THR A 254 -11.90 -6.90 -1.48
C THR A 254 -11.57 -8.31 -1.03
N HIS A 255 -11.07 -8.47 0.21
CA HIS A 255 -10.77 -9.78 0.76
C HIS A 255 -12.01 -10.65 0.97
N ALA A 256 -13.09 -10.08 1.51
CA ALA A 256 -14.37 -10.75 1.67
C ALA A 256 -14.96 -11.21 0.33
N LYS A 257 -14.86 -10.38 -0.71
CA LYS A 257 -15.36 -10.71 -2.06
C LYS A 257 -14.53 -11.80 -2.71
N GLN A 258 -13.21 -11.77 -2.54
CA GLN A 258 -12.33 -12.85 -3.00
C GLN A 258 -12.70 -14.19 -2.34
N TRP A 259 -12.88 -14.20 -1.02
CA TRP A 259 -13.33 -15.39 -0.31
C TRP A 259 -14.70 -15.88 -0.80
N GLN A 260 -15.67 -14.97 -0.91
CA GLN A 260 -17.02 -15.29 -1.36
C GLN A 260 -17.01 -15.88 -2.78
N HIS A 261 -16.19 -15.34 -3.67
CA HIS A 261 -15.98 -15.86 -5.02
C HIS A 261 -15.45 -17.29 -4.97
N THR A 262 -14.34 -17.53 -4.27
CA THR A 262 -13.75 -18.88 -4.15
C THR A 262 -14.72 -19.88 -3.52
N PHE A 263 -15.46 -19.45 -2.48
CA PHE A 263 -16.46 -20.26 -1.79
C PHE A 263 -17.61 -20.68 -2.72
N LEU A 264 -18.14 -19.74 -3.51
CA LEU A 264 -19.29 -19.99 -4.38
C LEU A 264 -18.91 -20.69 -5.69
N GLN A 265 -17.72 -20.42 -6.24
CA GLN A 265 -17.28 -20.97 -7.52
C GLN A 265 -17.35 -22.51 -7.55
N ALA A 266 -16.88 -23.17 -6.50
CA ALA A 266 -16.96 -24.63 -6.37
C ALA A 266 -18.42 -25.13 -6.27
N GLY A 267 -19.27 -24.36 -5.58
CA GLY A 267 -20.68 -24.71 -5.39
C GLY A 267 -21.55 -24.50 -6.61
N LEU A 268 -21.24 -23.51 -7.45
CA LEU A 268 -21.98 -23.24 -8.69
C LEU A 268 -21.88 -24.40 -9.70
N GLN A 269 -20.78 -25.17 -9.66
CA GLN A 269 -20.60 -26.34 -10.52
C GLN A 269 -21.25 -27.61 -9.96
N THR A 270 -21.25 -27.77 -8.64
CA THR A 270 -21.64 -29.02 -7.96
C THR A 270 -23.04 -28.97 -7.35
N GLY A 271 -23.63 -27.78 -7.17
CA GLY A 271 -24.89 -27.57 -6.45
C GLY A 271 -24.78 -27.66 -4.93
N THR A 272 -23.57 -27.81 -4.38
CA THR A 272 -23.32 -27.95 -2.94
C THR A 272 -22.05 -27.24 -2.50
N VAL A 273 -22.00 -26.75 -1.26
CA VAL A 273 -20.81 -26.15 -0.65
C VAL A 273 -20.59 -26.73 0.74
N ASN A 274 -19.38 -26.63 1.30
CA ASN A 274 -19.12 -27.00 2.69
C ASN A 274 -19.33 -25.79 3.59
N CYS A 275 -20.08 -25.95 4.68
CA CYS A 275 -20.32 -24.86 5.61
C CYS A 275 -18.99 -24.36 6.22
N PRO A 276 -18.68 -23.04 6.18
CA PRO A 276 -17.42 -22.53 6.71
C PRO A 276 -17.30 -22.63 8.24
N HIS A 277 -18.42 -22.88 8.95
CA HIS A 277 -18.46 -22.98 10.42
C HIS A 277 -18.38 -24.43 10.94
N CYS A 278 -19.10 -25.37 10.31
CA CYS A 278 -19.19 -26.76 10.79
C CYS A 278 -18.78 -27.81 9.76
N GLN A 279 -18.33 -27.39 8.57
CA GLN A 279 -17.87 -28.26 7.47
C GLN A 279 -18.91 -29.23 6.89
N GLN A 280 -20.18 -29.15 7.32
CA GLN A 280 -21.26 -29.93 6.70
C GLN A 280 -21.50 -29.50 5.27
N THR A 281 -21.65 -30.47 4.36
CA THR A 281 -22.07 -30.21 2.98
C THR A 281 -23.53 -29.74 2.95
N ILE A 282 -23.77 -28.58 2.36
CA ILE A 282 -25.05 -27.88 2.33
C ILE A 282 -25.42 -27.54 0.88
N PRO A 283 -26.73 -27.57 0.53
CA PRO A 283 -27.17 -27.25 -0.82
C PRO A 283 -26.94 -25.77 -1.13
N LEU A 284 -26.51 -25.50 -2.36
CA LEU A 284 -26.46 -24.16 -2.94
C LEU A 284 -27.68 -23.98 -3.84
N GLN A 285 -28.48 -22.96 -3.58
CA GLN A 285 -29.69 -22.68 -4.34
C GLN A 285 -29.51 -21.42 -5.17
N ILE A 286 -30.00 -21.46 -6.41
CA ILE A 286 -29.97 -20.34 -7.35
C ILE A 286 -31.41 -20.04 -7.72
N THR A 287 -31.83 -18.79 -7.55
CA THR A 287 -33.17 -18.31 -7.93
C THR A 287 -33.05 -17.50 -9.22
N THR A 288 -34.00 -17.68 -10.14
CA THR A 288 -34.01 -17.00 -11.46
C THR A 288 -34.92 -15.79 -11.52
N GLU A 289 -35.97 -15.73 -10.69
CA GLU A 289 -36.92 -14.60 -10.64
C GLU A 289 -36.26 -13.33 -10.06
N GLU A 290 -35.54 -13.49 -8.94
CA GLU A 290 -34.58 -12.52 -8.41
C GLU A 290 -33.19 -13.17 -8.45
N PRO A 291 -32.36 -12.87 -9.47
CA PRO A 291 -31.09 -13.55 -9.72
C PRO A 291 -30.18 -13.52 -8.49
N SER A 292 -30.19 -14.60 -7.71
CA SER A 292 -29.51 -14.65 -6.41
C SER A 292 -29.06 -16.07 -6.09
N VAL A 293 -28.04 -16.15 -5.26
CA VAL A 293 -27.46 -17.39 -4.75
C VAL A 293 -27.58 -17.38 -3.24
N TRP A 294 -28.11 -18.45 -2.67
CA TRP A 294 -28.23 -18.59 -1.23
C TRP A 294 -27.97 -20.00 -0.73
N THR A 295 -27.56 -20.09 0.52
CA THR A 295 -27.39 -21.36 1.24
C THR A 295 -27.68 -21.18 2.72
N HIS A 296 -28.14 -22.26 3.37
CA HIS A 296 -28.46 -22.30 4.79
C HIS A 296 -27.97 -23.61 5.39
N CYS A 297 -27.09 -23.51 6.37
CA CYS A 297 -26.64 -24.66 7.15
C CYS A 297 -27.62 -24.97 8.28
N ARG A 298 -28.30 -26.11 8.20
CA ARG A 298 -29.20 -26.56 9.28
C ARG A 298 -28.47 -26.97 10.57
N GLY A 299 -27.18 -27.31 10.48
CA GLY A 299 -26.38 -27.73 11.64
C GLY A 299 -25.97 -26.60 12.57
N CYS A 300 -25.51 -25.46 12.02
CA CYS A 300 -25.06 -24.31 12.80
C CYS A 300 -25.91 -23.03 12.60
N GLY A 301 -26.92 -23.06 11.72
CA GLY A 301 -27.78 -21.92 11.43
C GLY A 301 -27.16 -20.83 10.53
N TRP A 302 -25.92 -21.04 10.05
CA TRP A 302 -25.25 -20.09 9.16
C TRP A 302 -25.99 -19.92 7.84
N ARG A 303 -26.06 -18.67 7.35
CA ARG A 303 -26.77 -18.29 6.12
C ARG A 303 -25.89 -17.36 5.29
N LEU A 304 -25.91 -17.58 3.99
CA LEU A 304 -25.34 -16.70 2.98
C LEU A 304 -26.41 -16.42 1.92
N HIS A 305 -26.54 -15.16 1.53
CA HIS A 305 -27.37 -14.70 0.43
C HIS A 305 -26.59 -13.62 -0.32
N THR A 306 -26.52 -13.73 -1.65
CA THR A 306 -25.92 -12.72 -2.51
C THR A 306 -26.69 -12.65 -3.81
N ASP A 307 -26.95 -11.45 -4.31
CA ASP A 307 -27.45 -11.30 -5.67
C ASP A 307 -26.33 -11.62 -6.69
N LEU A 308 -26.73 -12.09 -7.87
CA LEU A 308 -25.80 -12.50 -8.93
C LEU A 308 -25.05 -11.31 -9.54
N LEU A 309 -25.58 -10.09 -9.46
CA LEU A 309 -24.90 -8.87 -9.89
C LEU A 309 -23.75 -8.49 -8.94
N ALA A 310 -23.99 -8.56 -7.64
CA ALA A 310 -22.97 -8.37 -6.61
C ALA A 310 -21.93 -9.49 -6.67
N LEU A 311 -22.33 -10.71 -7.04
CA LEU A 311 -21.39 -11.79 -7.33
C LEU A 311 -20.57 -11.47 -8.59
N ALA A 312 -21.21 -11.02 -9.68
CA ALA A 312 -20.58 -10.62 -10.94
C ALA A 312 -19.56 -9.47 -10.77
N GLY A 313 -19.83 -8.53 -9.87
CA GLY A 313 -18.89 -7.47 -9.50
C GLY A 313 -17.73 -7.92 -8.59
N SER A 314 -17.69 -9.19 -8.18
CA SER A 314 -16.59 -9.80 -7.42
C SER A 314 -15.59 -10.54 -8.33
N PHE A 315 -15.82 -10.56 -9.65
CA PHE A 315 -14.94 -11.24 -10.60
C PHE A 315 -13.82 -10.29 -11.04
N PRO A 316 -12.54 -10.67 -10.86
CA PRO A 316 -11.39 -9.80 -11.13
C PRO A 316 -11.26 -9.37 -12.60
N GLU A 317 -11.97 -10.02 -13.53
CA GLU A 317 -11.89 -9.70 -14.97
C GLU A 317 -12.71 -8.46 -15.39
N LYS A 318 -13.56 -7.89 -14.52
CA LYS A 318 -14.56 -6.87 -14.90
C LYS A 318 -14.39 -5.46 -14.34
N ILE A 319 -13.23 -5.10 -13.79
CA ILE A 319 -12.89 -3.68 -13.55
C ILE A 319 -12.23 -3.12 -14.83
N ARG A 320 -13.05 -2.91 -15.86
CA ARG A 320 -12.73 -2.09 -17.03
C ARG A 320 -13.92 -1.18 -17.30
N PHE A 321 -13.92 0.00 -16.67
CA PHE A 321 -14.71 1.15 -17.10
C PHE A 321 -13.90 2.41 -16.80
#